data_AF-A0A3N1HGH9-F1
#
_entry.id   AF-A0A3N1HGH9-F1
#
_cell.length_a   1.000
_cell.length_b   1.000
_cell.length_c   1.000
_cell.angle_alpha   90.00
_cell.angle_beta   90.00
_cell.angle_gamma   90.00
#
_symmetry.space_group_name_H-M   'P 1'
#
loop_
_entity.id
_entity.type
_entity.pdbx_description
1 polymer ?
#
loop_
_entity_poly.entity_id
_entity_poly.type
_entity_poly.pdbx_seq_one_letter_code
_entity_poly.pdbx_strand_id
1 'polypeptide(L)'
;MDSDPHVGLARIVDPAPRTSAELVCALTELARLANEWSDVVRGLHEPTRRLVGSAAAASVSLAARRAEEAFLELEMTLGDAQAARRSLPLATPKGEDRRPVV
;
A
#
# COMPACT_ATOMS: atom_id res chain seq x y z
N MET A 1 -5.12 23.74 -3.49
CA MET A 1 -5.51 22.82 -4.57
C MET A 1 -5.94 21.54 -3.91
N ASP A 2 -7.24 21.30 -3.84
CA ASP A 2 -7.76 19.99 -3.48
C ASP A 2 -7.36 19.02 -4.59
N SER A 3 -6.38 18.17 -4.30
CA SER A 3 -6.05 17.06 -5.20
C SER A 3 -7.16 16.04 -5.05
N ASP A 4 -7.86 15.76 -6.15
CA ASP A 4 -8.91 14.74 -6.20
C ASP A 4 -8.39 13.41 -5.60
N PRO A 5 -9.01 12.86 -4.54
CA PRO A 5 -8.56 11.62 -3.90
C PRO A 5 -8.59 10.42 -4.86
N HIS A 6 -9.46 10.44 -5.88
CA HIS A 6 -9.48 9.41 -6.92
C HIS A 6 -8.23 9.47 -7.82
N VAL A 7 -7.67 10.67 -8.02
CA VAL A 7 -6.39 10.87 -8.72
C VAL A 7 -5.22 10.37 -7.88
N GLY A 8 -5.33 10.38 -6.55
CA GLY A 8 -4.31 9.84 -5.64
C GLY A 8 -4.16 8.32 -5.70
N LEU A 9 -5.29 7.58 -5.64
CA LEU A 9 -5.27 6.11 -5.68
C LEU A 9 -4.79 5.55 -7.02
N ALA A 10 -5.24 6.14 -8.13
CA ALA A 10 -4.83 5.71 -9.47
C ALA A 10 -3.31 5.84 -9.68
N ARG A 11 -2.68 6.87 -9.10
CA ARG A 11 -1.23 7.11 -9.22
C ARG A 11 -0.36 6.08 -8.49
N ILE A 12 -0.90 5.32 -7.54
CA ILE A 12 -0.11 4.32 -6.79
C ILE A 12 0.25 3.13 -7.68
N VAL A 13 -0.65 2.77 -8.60
CA VAL A 13 -0.51 1.57 -9.45
C VAL A 13 -0.46 1.87 -10.94
N ASP A 14 -0.48 3.15 -11.34
CA ASP A 14 -0.35 3.57 -12.74
C ASP A 14 0.90 4.44 -12.96
N PRO A 15 1.91 3.94 -13.71
CA PRO A 15 1.96 2.62 -14.35
C PRO A 15 2.17 1.47 -13.36
N ALA A 16 1.73 0.27 -13.74
CA ALA A 16 1.92 -0.95 -12.94
C ALA A 16 3.42 -1.16 -12.61
N PRO A 17 3.78 -1.54 -11.37
CA PRO A 17 5.16 -1.79 -10.99
C PRO A 17 5.84 -2.82 -11.89
N ARG A 18 7.01 -2.46 -12.44
CA ARG A 18 7.85 -3.31 -13.30
C ARG A 18 9.08 -3.84 -12.58
N THR A 19 9.43 -3.28 -11.43
CA THR A 19 10.55 -3.75 -10.61
C THR A 19 10.10 -4.07 -9.17
N SER A 20 10.89 -4.90 -8.47
CA SER A 20 10.66 -5.17 -7.05
C SER A 20 10.78 -3.91 -6.17
N ALA A 21 11.58 -2.93 -6.59
CA ALA A 21 11.67 -1.64 -5.90
C ALA A 21 10.40 -0.81 -6.09
N GLU A 22 9.87 -0.75 -7.32
CA GLU A 22 8.59 -0.09 -7.62
C GLU A 22 7.42 -0.76 -6.89
N LEU A 23 7.40 -2.09 -6.82
CA LEU A 23 6.36 -2.83 -6.08
C LEU A 23 6.40 -2.53 -4.59
N VAL A 24 7.58 -2.53 -3.98
CA VAL A 24 7.76 -2.16 -2.57
C VAL A 24 7.29 -0.72 -2.32
N CYS A 25 7.61 0.21 -3.22
CA CYS A 25 7.15 1.60 -3.13
C CYS A 25 5.61 1.68 -3.17
N ALA A 26 4.98 1.01 -4.14
CA ALA A 26 3.52 0.98 -4.27
C ALA A 26 2.83 0.36 -3.04
N LEU A 27 3.37 -0.74 -2.50
CA LEU A 27 2.86 -1.37 -1.28
C LEU A 27 2.99 -0.46 -0.05
N THR A 28 4.10 0.28 0.09
CA THR A 28 4.29 1.25 1.16
C THR A 28 3.25 2.37 1.11
N GLU A 29 3.04 2.97 -0.07
CA GLU A 29 2.03 4.02 -0.23
C GLU A 29 0.61 3.48 0.01
N LEU A 30 0.31 2.27 -0.46
CA LEU A 30 -1.00 1.65 -0.24
C LEU A 30 -1.26 1.33 1.23
N ALA A 31 -0.26 0.80 1.96
CA ALA A 31 -0.37 0.54 3.40
C ALA A 31 -0.62 1.84 4.17
N ARG A 32 0.11 2.91 3.83
CA ARG A 32 -0.11 4.24 4.41
C ARG A 32 -1.55 4.73 4.19
N LEU A 33 -2.05 4.66 2.95
CA LEU A 33 -3.42 5.06 2.65
C LEU A 33 -4.46 4.20 3.38
N ALA A 34 -4.23 2.89 3.53
CA ALA A 34 -5.14 2.02 4.27
C ALA A 34 -5.22 2.40 5.76
N ASN A 35 -4.09 2.78 6.36
CA ASN A 35 -4.05 3.30 7.73
C ASN A 35 -4.80 4.64 7.85
N GLU A 36 -4.51 5.60 6.97
CA GLU A 36 -5.20 6.89 6.94
C GLU A 36 -6.72 6.73 6.72
N TRP A 37 -7.11 5.79 5.86
CA TRP A 37 -8.52 5.47 5.61
C TRP A 37 -9.23 4.93 6.87
N SER A 38 -8.58 4.03 7.62
CA SER A 38 -9.13 3.53 8.89
C SER A 38 -9.40 4.67 9.88
N ASP A 39 -8.46 5.60 10.00
CA ASP A 39 -8.58 6.77 10.88
C ASP A 39 -9.72 7.70 10.45
N VAL A 40 -9.82 7.98 9.15
CA VAL A 40 -10.90 8.81 8.57
C VAL A 40 -12.27 8.18 8.82
N VAL A 41 -12.44 6.88 8.54
CA VAL A 41 -13.71 6.17 8.76
C VAL A 41 -14.04 6.14 10.25
N ARG A 42 -13.07 5.89 11.13
CA ARG A 42 -13.27 5.90 12.59
C ARG A 42 -13.76 7.27 13.07
N GLY A 43 -13.24 8.35 12.51
CA GLY A 43 -13.67 9.72 12.80
C GLY A 43 -15.16 9.99 12.51
N LEU A 44 -15.78 9.21 11.62
CA LEU A 44 -17.20 9.35 11.28
C LEU A 44 -18.14 8.66 12.27
N HIS A 45 -17.63 7.86 13.22
CA HIS A 45 -18.48 7.11 14.14
C HIS A 45 -19.40 8.03 14.96
N GLU A 46 -18.83 9.01 15.67
CA GLU A 46 -19.61 9.89 16.55
C GLU A 46 -20.59 10.81 15.79
N PRO A 47 -20.20 11.46 14.67
CA PRO A 47 -21.16 12.15 13.81
C PRO A 47 -22.30 11.25 13.33
N THR A 48 -22.00 10.02 12.90
CA THR A 48 -23.01 9.07 12.43
C THR A 48 -23.95 8.66 13.57
N ARG A 49 -23.41 8.42 14.77
CA ARG A 49 -24.20 8.10 15.96
C ARG A 49 -25.18 9.21 16.31
N ARG A 50 -24.73 10.47 16.25
CA ARG A 50 -25.56 11.64 16.56
C ARG A 50 -26.61 11.95 15.50
N LEU A 51 -26.28 11.80 14.22
CA LEU A 51 -27.13 12.24 13.10
C LEU A 51 -28.04 11.14 12.54
N VAL A 52 -27.62 9.88 12.62
CA VAL A 52 -28.28 8.75 11.95
C VAL A 52 -28.69 7.67 12.96
N GLY A 53 -27.93 7.52 14.05
CA GLY A 53 -28.23 6.61 15.15
C GLY A 53 -27.19 5.50 15.34
N SER A 54 -27.39 4.69 16.37
CA SER A 54 -26.43 3.68 16.83
C SER A 54 -26.16 2.56 15.82
N ALA A 55 -27.17 2.11 15.08
CA ALA A 55 -27.03 1.06 14.08
C ALA A 55 -26.08 1.47 12.95
N ALA A 56 -26.24 2.68 12.41
CA ALA A 56 -25.35 3.21 11.37
C ALA A 56 -23.93 3.44 11.92
N ALA A 57 -23.80 3.91 13.16
CA ALA A 57 -22.50 4.09 13.80
C ALA A 57 -21.74 2.76 13.98
N ALA A 58 -22.45 1.66 14.26
CA ALA A 58 -21.87 0.33 14.32
C ALA A 58 -21.36 -0.13 12.94
N SER A 59 -22.08 0.17 11.86
CA SER A 59 -21.60 -0.09 10.49
C SER A 59 -20.32 0.68 10.16
N VAL A 60 -20.21 1.93 10.62
CA VAL A 60 -18.98 2.73 10.47
C VAL A 60 -17.82 2.11 11.26
N SER A 61 -18.04 1.66 12.49
CA SER A 61 -17.02 0.97 13.27
C SER A 61 -16.54 -0.31 12.58
N LEU A 62 -17.45 -1.08 11.97
CA LEU A 62 -17.08 -2.27 11.20
C LEU A 62 -16.25 -1.90 9.94
N ALA A 63 -16.61 -0.83 9.25
CA ALA A 63 -15.85 -0.36 8.10
C ALA A 63 -14.43 0.09 8.49
N ALA A 64 -14.27 0.83 9.58
CA ALA A 64 -12.96 1.21 10.12
C ALA A 64 -12.13 -0.04 10.50
N ARG A 65 -12.76 -1.02 11.15
CA ARG A 65 -12.07 -2.27 11.51
C ARG A 65 -11.57 -3.03 10.28
N ARG A 66 -12.38 -3.13 9.24
CA ARG A 66 -11.96 -3.79 7.99
C ARG A 66 -10.85 -3.03 7.26
N ALA A 67 -10.83 -1.71 7.35
CA ALA A 67 -9.74 -0.90 6.83
C ALA A 67 -8.43 -1.14 7.60
N GLU A 68 -8.50 -1.22 8.93
CA GLU A 68 -7.37 -1.59 9.78
C GLU A 68 -6.84 -2.99 9.46
N GLU A 69 -7.73 -3.97 9.28
CA GLU A 69 -7.36 -5.33 8.87
C GLU A 69 -6.65 -5.32 7.51
N ALA A 70 -7.17 -4.61 6.52
CA ALA A 70 -6.51 -4.47 5.22
C ALA A 70 -5.12 -3.81 5.33
N PHE A 71 -4.94 -2.81 6.19
CA PHE A 71 -3.64 -2.22 6.47
C PHE A 71 -2.63 -3.24 7.03
N LEU A 72 -3.03 -4.05 8.01
CA LEU A 72 -2.16 -5.06 8.61
C LEU A 72 -1.73 -6.12 7.59
N GLU A 73 -2.65 -6.57 6.73
CA GLU A 73 -2.36 -7.53 5.65
C GLU A 73 -1.37 -6.93 4.62
N LEU A 74 -1.50 -5.63 4.31
CA LEU A 74 -0.56 -4.93 3.43
C LEU A 74 0.82 -4.78 4.06
N GLU A 75 0.93 -4.51 5.35
CA GLU A 75 2.21 -4.45 6.07
C GLU A 75 2.93 -5.81 6.07
N MET A 76 2.18 -6.91 6.26
CA MET A 76 2.74 -8.26 6.15
C MET A 76 3.25 -8.51 4.73
N THR A 77 2.45 -8.18 3.72
CA THR A 77 2.83 -8.31 2.30
C THR A 77 4.07 -7.48 1.96
N LEU A 78 4.17 -6.25 2.50
CA LEU A 78 5.34 -5.38 2.34
C LEU A 78 6.59 -6.02 2.97
N GLY A 79 6.45 -6.60 4.17
CA GLY A 79 7.53 -7.35 4.84
C GLY A 79 8.06 -8.50 3.98
N ASP A 80 7.16 -9.30 3.41
CA ASP A 80 7.49 -10.41 2.52
C ASP A 80 8.17 -9.93 1.23
N ALA A 81 7.64 -8.88 0.60
CA ALA A 81 8.23 -8.29 -0.61
C ALA A 81 9.65 -7.75 -0.36
N GLN A 82 9.86 -7.09 0.78
CA GLN A 82 11.18 -6.60 1.19
C GLN A 82 12.15 -7.75 1.49
N ALA A 83 11.69 -8.81 2.15
CA ALA A 83 12.49 -10.00 2.42
C ALA A 83 12.92 -10.67 1.11
N ALA A 84 11.98 -10.92 0.21
CA ALA A 84 12.25 -11.49 -1.11
C ALA A 84 13.27 -10.63 -1.90
N ARG A 85 13.14 -9.30 -1.87
CA ARG A 85 14.08 -8.40 -2.54
C ARG A 85 15.51 -8.50 -2.00
N ARG A 86 15.67 -8.65 -0.68
CA ARG A 86 16.99 -8.82 -0.04
C ARG A 86 17.63 -10.16 -0.37
N SER A 87 16.83 -11.19 -0.64
CA SER A 87 17.28 -12.54 -0.98
C SER A 87 17.61 -12.73 -2.46
N LEU A 88 17.28 -11.78 -3.34
CA LEU A 88 17.62 -11.86 -4.76
C LEU A 88 19.14 -11.66 -4.95
N PRO A 89 19.82 -12.54 -5.71
CA PRO A 89 21.22 -12.34 -6.06
C PRO A 89 21.39 -11.01 -6.81
N LEU A 90 22.38 -10.20 -6.41
CA LEU A 90 22.87 -9.09 -7.23
C LEU A 90 23.22 -9.67 -8.60
N ALA A 91 22.50 -9.27 -9.65
CA ALA A 91 22.85 -9.66 -11.01
C ALA A 91 24.27 -9.19 -11.27
N THR A 92 25.22 -10.13 -11.29
CA THR A 92 26.57 -9.85 -11.77
C THR A 92 26.45 -9.50 -13.26
N PRO A 93 26.98 -8.36 -13.72
CA PRO A 93 27.04 -8.10 -15.14
C PRO A 93 27.85 -9.23 -15.78
N LYS A 94 27.20 -10.04 -16.61
CA LYS A 94 27.83 -11.14 -17.34
C LYS A 94 28.91 -10.58 -18.27
N GLY A 95 30.16 -10.88 -17.94
CA GLY A 95 31.25 -11.17 -18.87
C GLY A 95 31.52 -10.12 -19.94
N GLU A 96 32.39 -9.17 -19.64
CA GLU A 96 33.19 -8.52 -20.68
C GLU A 96 34.12 -9.59 -21.29
N ASP A 97 33.85 -9.90 -22.55
CA ASP A 97 34.47 -10.94 -23.37
C ASP A 97 35.98 -10.68 -23.49
N ARG A 98 36.77 -11.27 -22.57
CA ARG A 98 38.24 -11.28 -22.62
C ARG A 98 38.66 -12.24 -23.74
N ARG A 99 38.61 -11.78 -24.99
CA ARG A 99 39.34 -12.45 -26.09
C ARG A 99 40.77 -11.92 -26.13
N PRO A 100 41.80 -12.78 -26.02
CA PRO A 100 43.15 -12.38 -26.40
C PRO A 100 43.22 -12.34 -27.92
N VAL A 101 43.59 -11.18 -28.48
CA VAL A 101 44.08 -11.10 -29.86
C VAL A 101 45.49 -11.69 -29.83
N VAL A 102 45.65 -12.82 -30.51
CA VAL A 102 46.94 -13.45 -30.85
C VAL A 102 47.66 -12.60 -31.88
#